data_AF-A0A4U5WGT5-F1
#
_entry.id   AF-A0A4U5WGT5-F1
#
_cell.length_a   1.000
_cell.length_b   1.000
_cell.length_c   1.000
_cell.angle_alpha   90.00
_cell.angle_beta   90.00
_cell.angle_gamma   90.00
#
_symmetry.space_group_name_H-M   'P 1'
#
loop_
_entity.id
_entity.type
_entity.pdbx_description
1 polymer ?
#
loop_
_entity_poly.entity_id
_entity_poly.type
_entity_poly.pdbx_seq_one_letter_code
_entity_poly.pdbx_strand_id
1 'polypeptide(L)'
;MNDTPGWASPGSAPSDGQEPAAPAPAEPTGHPSPRADGPPEAARPASTGQAPSTAPESSEPAPQAAAAEPAPQSPGPKWSKEQPPPAQWSAPSGPQGSGQAPPPPPAPAPGAGQGWGTHPPAGGPGTPGGWTGPVPPGGYGGPPPTGGYGGPQPPHGQHGHPGWGGGWGAGLGGPPPAAKPGVIPLRPLGVGEILDGAVSTMRTYWRTVLGISLTVAVVTETLVVLLQGLVLQDAVSSSALGDTSATTDEQIDALRDSMISSGAIFLVTLVGTVIATALLTAVTSRAVLGKEVALGEAWRDARPRIPGLFGLILLLLLIAVGIGGVGVLPGILLAVAGAGDAGAAIAVLGVLAAFVVIVWLFVRLSLASPALMLEKQGIRKAMSRSTKLVSGSWWRVFGIQLLAAIIANVISAIVVVPFAVVGALAGDGGFHGFVESGGDLGWTYLVISGVGSVIGSMITFPITAGVTVLLYIDQRIRREALDLDLARAAGVPGYAAPAPGPTPGS
;
A
#
# COMPACT_ATOMS: atom_id res chain seq x y z
N MET A 1 -12.16 -25.28 3.84
CA MET A 1 -12.12 -25.06 2.38
C MET A 1 -13.23 -24.08 2.03
N ASN A 2 -13.08 -23.34 0.92
CA ASN A 2 -13.96 -22.29 0.40
C ASN A 2 -14.16 -21.06 1.31
N ASP A 3 -13.37 -20.02 1.04
CA ASP A 3 -13.67 -18.61 1.32
C ASP A 3 -12.82 -17.73 0.36
N THR A 4 -13.17 -17.77 -0.93
CA THR A 4 -12.55 -16.93 -1.97
C THR A 4 -13.43 -15.68 -2.19
N PRO A 5 -12.94 -14.46 -1.91
CA PRO A 5 -13.65 -13.24 -2.28
C PRO A 5 -13.75 -13.14 -3.80
N GLY A 6 -14.97 -13.04 -4.32
CA GLY A 6 -15.22 -13.15 -5.76
C GLY A 6 -14.60 -12.02 -6.58
N TRP A 7 -13.72 -12.40 -7.51
CA TRP A 7 -13.49 -11.64 -8.73
C TRP A 7 -14.56 -12.05 -9.74
N ALA A 8 -15.45 -11.11 -10.09
CA ALA A 8 -16.43 -11.36 -11.14
C ALA A 8 -15.76 -11.25 -12.52
N SER A 9 -15.77 -12.34 -13.29
CA SER A 9 -15.43 -12.31 -14.71
C SER A 9 -16.45 -11.47 -15.48
N PRO A 10 -16.06 -10.70 -16.52
CA PRO A 10 -17.01 -10.03 -17.39
C PRO A 10 -17.87 -11.06 -18.13
N GLY A 11 -19.18 -10.99 -17.96
CA GLY A 11 -20.12 -11.84 -18.70
C GLY A 11 -20.29 -11.35 -20.14
N SER A 12 -20.22 -12.27 -21.09
CA SER A 12 -20.52 -12.02 -22.51
C SER A 12 -21.99 -11.60 -22.65
N ALA A 13 -22.25 -10.52 -23.40
CA ALA A 13 -23.61 -10.13 -23.75
C ALA A 13 -24.18 -11.07 -24.83
N PRO A 14 -25.45 -11.49 -24.74
CA PRO A 14 -26.20 -11.98 -25.89
C PRO A 14 -26.67 -10.78 -26.73
N SER A 15 -26.41 -10.82 -28.04
CA SER A 15 -27.23 -10.07 -28.99
C SER A 15 -28.62 -10.68 -29.02
N ASP A 16 -29.66 -9.84 -29.00
CA ASP A 16 -30.86 -10.04 -29.81
C ASP A 16 -31.59 -8.69 -29.93
N GLY A 17 -32.05 -8.37 -31.13
CA GLY A 17 -32.70 -7.09 -31.43
C GLY A 17 -34.16 -7.28 -31.79
N GLN A 18 -35.03 -6.46 -31.22
CA GLN A 18 -36.39 -6.23 -31.73
C GLN A 18 -36.91 -4.89 -31.24
N GLU A 19 -37.17 -3.97 -32.18
CA GLU A 19 -37.97 -2.77 -31.95
C GLU A 19 -39.43 -3.16 -31.63
N PRO A 20 -40.18 -2.28 -30.97
CA PRO A 20 -41.14 -1.51 -31.76
C PRO A 20 -41.20 -0.01 -31.42
N ALA A 21 -41.66 0.77 -32.41
CA ALA A 21 -41.73 2.22 -32.37
C ALA A 21 -42.81 2.80 -31.44
N ALA A 22 -42.59 4.04 -30.99
CA ALA A 22 -43.63 4.92 -30.44
C ALA A 22 -44.50 5.52 -31.58
N PRO A 23 -45.70 6.07 -31.32
CA PRO A 23 -45.82 7.38 -30.64
C PRO A 23 -47.00 7.55 -29.66
N ALA A 24 -46.97 8.63 -28.90
CA ALA A 24 -48.09 9.18 -28.10
C ALA A 24 -48.56 10.53 -28.72
N PRO A 25 -49.44 11.36 -28.12
CA PRO A 25 -50.36 11.19 -26.98
C PRO A 25 -51.81 11.71 -27.24
N ALA A 26 -52.78 11.44 -26.34
CA ALA A 26 -53.97 12.29 -26.13
C ALA A 26 -54.76 11.96 -24.83
N GLU A 27 -54.86 12.94 -23.92
CA GLU A 27 -55.96 13.13 -22.94
C GLU A 27 -56.97 14.17 -23.55
N PRO A 28 -58.13 14.57 -22.95
CA PRO A 28 -58.59 14.39 -21.55
C PRO A 28 -60.12 14.10 -21.33
N THR A 29 -60.51 14.15 -20.04
CA THR A 29 -61.84 14.50 -19.44
C THR A 29 -62.78 13.38 -18.95
N GLY A 30 -63.34 13.56 -17.74
CA GLY A 30 -64.55 12.84 -17.28
C GLY A 30 -64.60 12.35 -15.81
N HIS A 31 -64.74 13.24 -14.82
CA HIS A 31 -65.28 12.89 -13.47
C HIS A 31 -66.83 12.77 -13.53
N PRO A 32 -67.54 12.03 -12.64
CA PRO A 32 -67.51 12.25 -11.17
C PRO A 32 -67.72 11.00 -10.25
N SER A 33 -67.67 11.21 -8.93
CA SER A 33 -68.04 10.26 -7.85
C SER A 33 -69.51 10.46 -7.37
N PRO A 34 -70.10 9.60 -6.50
CA PRO A 34 -69.87 9.75 -5.03
C PRO A 34 -69.95 8.49 -4.12
N ARG A 35 -69.32 8.63 -2.94
CA ARG A 35 -69.45 7.96 -1.61
C ARG A 35 -70.48 6.83 -1.37
N ALA A 36 -69.99 5.72 -0.79
CA ALA A 36 -70.32 5.21 0.57
C ALA A 36 -69.46 3.95 0.91
N ASP A 37 -69.29 3.43 2.13
CA ASP A 37 -68.97 4.00 3.47
C ASP A 37 -68.36 2.87 4.38
N GLY A 38 -68.14 3.08 5.70
CA GLY A 38 -67.40 2.15 6.62
C GLY A 38 -68.26 1.18 7.47
N PRO A 39 -67.76 0.54 8.57
CA PRO A 39 -66.45 0.69 9.25
C PRO A 39 -65.72 -0.66 9.60
N PRO A 40 -64.57 -0.63 10.32
CA PRO A 40 -63.93 -1.81 10.94
C PRO A 40 -63.78 -1.73 12.48
N GLU A 41 -63.91 -2.84 13.24
CA GLU A 41 -63.64 -2.85 14.69
C GLU A 41 -63.26 -4.24 15.29
N ALA A 42 -62.19 -4.26 16.12
CA ALA A 42 -61.84 -5.09 17.31
C ALA A 42 -62.08 -6.63 17.35
N ALA A 43 -61.56 -7.43 18.32
CA ALA A 43 -60.30 -7.50 19.09
C ALA A 43 -60.33 -8.79 20.00
N ARG A 44 -59.28 -9.03 20.80
CA ARG A 44 -59.26 -9.81 22.09
C ARG A 44 -59.05 -11.36 22.07
N PRO A 45 -58.62 -11.99 23.21
CA PRO A 45 -57.55 -13.02 23.17
C PRO A 45 -57.73 -14.32 24.03
N ALA A 46 -56.71 -15.20 23.98
CA ALA A 46 -56.12 -16.10 25.01
C ALA A 46 -56.98 -16.98 25.97
N SER A 47 -56.67 -18.29 26.04
CA SER A 47 -56.78 -19.20 27.22
C SER A 47 -56.21 -20.62 26.93
N THR A 48 -56.34 -21.67 27.78
CA THR A 48 -55.48 -22.01 28.95
C THR A 48 -55.61 -23.51 29.35
N GLY A 49 -54.52 -24.18 29.78
CA GLY A 49 -54.53 -25.51 30.47
C GLY A 49 -53.95 -26.70 29.67
N GLN A 50 -53.63 -27.89 30.22
CA GLN A 50 -53.58 -28.40 31.61
C GLN A 50 -52.81 -29.77 31.63
N ALA A 51 -52.43 -30.32 32.79
CA ALA A 51 -51.78 -31.66 32.98
C ALA A 51 -52.45 -32.43 34.15
N PRO A 52 -52.03 -33.64 34.64
CA PRO A 52 -51.05 -34.67 34.19
C PRO A 52 -51.61 -36.14 34.25
N SER A 53 -50.75 -37.19 34.15
CA SER A 53 -51.07 -38.61 34.53
C SER A 53 -49.80 -39.47 34.79
N THR A 54 -49.96 -40.69 35.34
CA THR A 54 -48.99 -41.41 36.23
C THR A 54 -48.21 -42.63 35.66
N ALA A 55 -47.23 -43.15 36.43
CA ALA A 55 -46.22 -44.20 36.12
C ALA A 55 -46.72 -45.69 36.31
N PRO A 56 -45.90 -46.78 36.19
CA PRO A 56 -44.72 -47.11 37.04
C PRO A 56 -43.48 -47.84 36.39
N GLU A 57 -42.53 -48.21 37.26
CA GLU A 57 -41.19 -48.88 37.19
C GLU A 57 -41.04 -50.23 36.41
N SER A 58 -39.86 -50.87 36.17
CA SER A 58 -38.42 -50.74 36.62
C SER A 58 -37.45 -51.50 35.67
N SER A 59 -36.16 -51.12 35.59
CA SER A 59 -34.94 -51.97 35.85
C SER A 59 -33.61 -51.31 35.40
N GLU A 60 -32.58 -51.39 36.23
CA GLU A 60 -31.21 -50.81 36.12
C GLU A 60 -30.16 -51.80 35.54
N PRO A 61 -28.83 -51.49 35.46
CA PRO A 61 -28.11 -50.20 35.45
C PRO A 61 -27.04 -50.07 34.32
N ALA A 62 -26.39 -48.90 34.21
CA ALA A 62 -25.15 -48.71 33.44
C ALA A 62 -24.03 -48.12 34.34
N PRO A 63 -22.83 -48.74 34.42
CA PRO A 63 -21.77 -48.29 35.32
C PRO A 63 -20.88 -47.17 34.73
N GLN A 64 -20.31 -46.38 35.65
CA GLN A 64 -19.34 -45.32 35.36
C GLN A 64 -18.01 -45.87 34.82
N ALA A 65 -17.32 -45.08 33.98
CA ALA A 65 -15.92 -45.28 33.65
C ALA A 65 -15.09 -44.07 34.08
N ALA A 66 -14.11 -44.30 34.96
CA ALA A 66 -13.09 -43.34 35.32
C ALA A 66 -11.90 -43.40 34.35
N ALA A 67 -11.06 -42.35 34.42
CA ALA A 67 -9.70 -42.19 33.89
C ALA A 67 -9.07 -43.30 33.01
N ALA A 68 -8.64 -42.91 31.80
CA ALA A 68 -7.59 -43.58 31.04
C ALA A 68 -6.76 -42.57 30.20
N GLU A 69 -5.52 -42.95 29.92
CA GLU A 69 -4.41 -42.15 29.35
C GLU A 69 -4.52 -41.83 27.84
N PRO A 70 -3.70 -40.90 27.29
CA PRO A 70 -3.84 -40.43 25.91
C PRO A 70 -3.35 -41.43 24.84
N ALA A 71 -4.13 -41.55 23.76
CA ALA A 71 -3.87 -42.37 22.57
C ALA A 71 -3.49 -41.48 21.35
N PRO A 72 -2.93 -42.01 20.24
CA PRO A 72 -1.67 -41.45 19.72
C PRO A 72 -1.79 -40.38 18.63
N GLN A 73 -0.66 -39.70 18.39
CA GLN A 73 -0.47 -38.74 17.30
C GLN A 73 -0.66 -39.40 15.91
N SER A 74 -1.54 -38.83 15.09
CA SER A 74 -1.68 -39.21 13.68
C SER A 74 -0.39 -38.94 12.89
N PRO A 75 0.08 -39.86 12.01
CA PRO A 75 1.28 -39.62 11.21
C PRO A 75 1.05 -38.51 10.17
N GLY A 76 2.01 -37.59 10.04
CA GLY A 76 1.99 -36.58 8.98
C GLY A 76 2.09 -37.16 7.57
N PRO A 77 1.71 -36.41 6.51
CA PRO A 77 1.70 -36.92 5.14
C PRO A 77 3.10 -37.30 4.64
N LYS A 78 3.32 -38.59 4.35
CA LYS A 78 4.61 -39.14 3.87
C LYS A 78 4.86 -38.87 2.39
N TRP A 79 4.75 -37.61 1.94
CA TRP A 79 4.80 -37.20 0.53
C TRP A 79 6.20 -37.25 -0.13
N SER A 80 7.13 -38.06 0.40
CA SER A 80 8.57 -38.02 0.04
C SER A 80 9.17 -39.38 -0.33
N LYS A 81 8.37 -40.44 -0.49
CA LYS A 81 8.86 -41.79 -0.81
C LYS A 81 8.37 -42.40 -2.13
N GLU A 82 7.51 -41.70 -2.86
CA GLU A 82 6.88 -42.19 -4.10
C GLU A 82 7.10 -41.23 -5.29
N GLN A 83 8.09 -40.33 -5.19
CA GLN A 83 8.43 -39.41 -6.27
C GLN A 83 9.29 -40.15 -7.32
N PRO A 84 8.85 -40.27 -8.59
CA PRO A 84 9.67 -40.86 -9.64
C PRO A 84 10.90 -39.96 -9.91
N PRO A 85 12.02 -40.53 -10.40
CA PRO A 85 13.20 -39.74 -10.73
C PRO A 85 12.89 -38.70 -11.81
N PRO A 86 13.56 -37.53 -11.80
CA PRO A 86 13.27 -36.46 -12.74
C PRO A 86 13.50 -36.92 -14.18
N ALA A 87 12.44 -36.88 -15.00
CA ALA A 87 12.53 -37.19 -16.42
C ALA A 87 13.46 -36.18 -17.11
N GLN A 88 14.36 -36.67 -17.97
CA GLN A 88 15.23 -35.81 -18.76
C GLN A 88 14.38 -35.04 -19.78
N TRP A 89 14.22 -33.74 -19.55
CA TRP A 89 13.42 -32.86 -20.40
C TRP A 89 14.05 -32.79 -21.80
N SER A 90 13.27 -33.17 -22.81
CA SER A 90 13.62 -33.05 -24.22
C SER A 90 12.77 -31.95 -24.86
N ALA A 91 13.41 -31.05 -25.61
CA ALA A 91 12.73 -29.91 -26.21
C ALA A 91 11.70 -30.36 -27.28
N PRO A 92 10.52 -29.72 -27.40
CA PRO A 92 9.56 -30.04 -28.44
C PRO A 92 10.10 -29.66 -29.83
N SER A 93 10.44 -30.66 -30.64
CA SER A 93 10.63 -30.46 -32.08
C SER A 93 9.28 -30.20 -32.77
N GLY A 94 9.22 -29.20 -33.64
CA GLY A 94 8.05 -28.93 -34.49
C GLY A 94 7.70 -30.11 -35.43
N PRO A 95 6.54 -30.06 -36.10
CA PRO A 95 6.02 -31.17 -36.88
C PRO A 95 6.99 -31.61 -37.98
N GLN A 96 7.39 -32.88 -37.96
CA GLN A 96 8.37 -33.45 -38.88
C GLN A 96 7.75 -33.69 -40.26
N GLY A 97 8.26 -32.97 -41.26
CA GLY A 97 8.20 -33.39 -42.66
C GLY A 97 9.16 -34.56 -42.92
N SER A 98 8.85 -35.38 -43.90
CA SER A 98 9.53 -36.65 -44.17
C SER A 98 11.00 -36.55 -44.62
N GLY A 99 11.87 -37.33 -43.97
CA GLY A 99 12.97 -38.05 -44.62
C GLY A 99 14.23 -37.26 -45.01
N GLN A 100 15.16 -37.09 -44.06
CA GLN A 100 16.59 -36.92 -44.34
C GLN A 100 17.42 -37.34 -43.11
N ALA A 101 18.60 -37.94 -43.32
CA ALA A 101 19.48 -38.41 -42.25
C ALA A 101 20.30 -37.24 -41.64
N PRO A 102 20.58 -37.23 -40.33
CA PRO A 102 21.35 -36.16 -39.70
C PRO A 102 22.86 -36.26 -40.03
N PRO A 103 23.57 -35.12 -40.17
CA PRO A 103 25.02 -35.11 -40.38
C PRO A 103 25.79 -35.46 -39.09
N PRO A 104 27.04 -35.98 -39.21
CA PRO A 104 27.87 -36.33 -38.05
C PRO A 104 28.42 -35.11 -37.30
N PRO A 105 28.72 -35.22 -35.99
CA PRO A 105 29.25 -34.12 -35.19
C PRO A 105 30.72 -33.80 -35.52
N PRO A 106 31.16 -32.52 -35.43
CA PRO A 106 32.55 -32.13 -35.63
C PRO A 106 33.44 -32.53 -34.45
N ALA A 107 34.72 -32.83 -34.75
CA ALA A 107 35.73 -33.24 -33.78
C ALA A 107 36.32 -32.07 -32.96
N PRO A 108 36.84 -32.30 -31.74
CA PRO A 108 37.46 -31.26 -30.92
C PRO A 108 38.88 -30.91 -31.37
N ALA A 109 39.21 -29.61 -31.40
CA ALA A 109 40.57 -29.11 -31.62
C ALA A 109 41.25 -28.74 -30.26
N PRO A 110 42.58 -28.90 -30.10
CA PRO A 110 43.23 -28.82 -28.79
C PRO A 110 44.07 -27.55 -28.52
N GLY A 111 43.99 -27.04 -27.29
CA GLY A 111 45.15 -26.48 -26.57
C GLY A 111 45.40 -24.96 -26.55
N ALA A 112 45.91 -24.50 -25.39
CA ALA A 112 46.38 -23.13 -25.04
C ALA A 112 45.33 -22.00 -25.03
N GLY A 113 45.42 -20.98 -24.16
CA GLY A 113 46.39 -20.66 -23.11
C GLY A 113 45.91 -19.50 -22.21
N GLN A 114 46.63 -19.21 -21.12
CA GLN A 114 46.22 -18.27 -20.06
C GLN A 114 46.48 -16.80 -20.41
N GLY A 115 45.78 -15.85 -19.76
CA GLY A 115 46.17 -14.43 -19.76
C GLY A 115 45.18 -13.47 -19.08
N TRP A 116 45.55 -12.90 -17.93
CA TRP A 116 44.80 -11.81 -17.26
C TRP A 116 45.54 -10.46 -17.39
N GLY A 117 44.81 -9.42 -17.80
CA GLY A 117 45.08 -8.00 -17.48
C GLY A 117 46.08 -7.22 -18.37
N THR A 118 45.73 -5.96 -18.72
CA THR A 118 46.52 -4.72 -18.44
C THR A 118 45.98 -3.49 -19.22
N HIS A 119 46.00 -2.32 -18.57
CA HIS A 119 45.96 -0.96 -19.18
C HIS A 119 47.36 -0.59 -19.74
N PRO A 120 47.65 0.49 -20.54
CA PRO A 120 47.27 1.92 -20.36
C PRO A 120 47.13 2.76 -21.69
N PRO A 121 47.59 4.04 -21.84
CA PRO A 121 46.84 5.28 -21.53
C PRO A 121 46.86 6.42 -22.61
N ALA A 122 46.14 7.54 -22.31
CA ALA A 122 46.34 8.94 -22.79
C ALA A 122 46.17 9.27 -24.30
N GLY A 123 45.79 10.49 -24.73
CA GLY A 123 45.31 11.70 -24.04
C GLY A 123 45.26 12.93 -24.98
N GLY A 124 44.63 14.05 -24.55
CA GLY A 124 44.81 15.39 -25.16
C GLY A 124 43.71 15.90 -26.14
N PRO A 125 43.47 17.24 -26.27
CA PRO A 125 42.22 17.77 -26.83
C PRO A 125 42.36 18.65 -28.09
N GLY A 126 41.25 18.86 -28.84
CA GLY A 126 41.17 19.90 -29.89
C GLY A 126 39.87 19.92 -30.71
N THR A 127 39.16 21.04 -30.71
CA THR A 127 38.12 21.46 -31.67
C THR A 127 38.58 22.78 -32.33
N PRO A 128 37.86 23.45 -33.28
CA PRO A 128 36.64 23.10 -34.05
C PRO A 128 36.72 23.38 -35.58
N GLY A 129 35.61 23.09 -36.31
CA GLY A 129 35.26 23.67 -37.64
C GLY A 129 35.51 22.77 -38.86
N GLY A 130 34.74 22.86 -39.95
CA GLY A 130 33.49 23.59 -40.21
C GLY A 130 33.20 23.79 -41.71
N TRP A 131 31.98 23.46 -42.18
CA TRP A 131 31.42 23.67 -43.55
C TRP A 131 32.21 22.94 -44.70
N THR A 132 31.66 22.53 -45.85
CA THR A 132 30.62 23.10 -46.74
C THR A 132 29.91 22.00 -47.58
N GLY A 133 28.76 22.31 -48.21
CA GLY A 133 28.29 21.62 -49.44
C GLY A 133 28.94 22.24 -50.71
N PRO A 134 28.35 22.17 -51.94
CA PRO A 134 27.06 21.58 -52.33
C PRO A 134 26.98 20.84 -53.71
N VAL A 135 25.91 20.04 -53.93
CA VAL A 135 25.10 19.85 -55.18
C VAL A 135 25.73 19.17 -56.45
N PRO A 136 24.96 18.41 -57.29
CA PRO A 136 25.48 17.47 -58.32
C PRO A 136 25.34 17.98 -59.78
N PRO A 137 25.63 17.16 -60.83
CA PRO A 137 24.51 16.51 -61.56
C PRO A 137 24.76 15.15 -62.29
N GLY A 138 23.70 14.33 -62.33
CA GLY A 138 23.18 13.39 -63.37
C GLY A 138 24.04 12.60 -64.40
N GLY A 139 23.61 11.34 -64.70
CA GLY A 139 23.94 10.67 -65.98
C GLY A 139 23.62 9.15 -66.13
N TYR A 140 22.59 8.84 -66.94
CA TYR A 140 22.43 7.67 -67.86
C TYR A 140 22.29 6.18 -67.41
N GLY A 141 21.18 5.56 -67.84
CA GLY A 141 21.23 4.39 -68.74
C GLY A 141 20.65 3.02 -68.29
N GLY A 142 19.55 2.55 -68.91
CA GLY A 142 19.09 1.14 -68.81
C GLY A 142 17.64 0.85 -69.27
N PRO A 143 17.39 0.02 -70.31
CA PRO A 143 16.04 -0.33 -70.80
C PRO A 143 15.42 -1.59 -70.14
N PRO A 144 14.12 -1.90 -70.34
CA PRO A 144 13.32 -2.71 -69.41
C PRO A 144 13.05 -4.17 -69.84
N PRO A 145 12.56 -5.01 -68.91
CA PRO A 145 11.66 -6.12 -69.21
C PRO A 145 10.29 -5.98 -68.54
N THR A 146 9.34 -6.83 -68.97
CA THR A 146 7.89 -6.69 -68.80
C THR A 146 7.27 -7.53 -67.68
N GLY A 147 6.23 -6.99 -67.04
CA GLY A 147 5.08 -7.77 -66.52
C GLY A 147 5.17 -8.27 -65.07
N GLY A 148 4.14 -7.98 -64.27
CA GLY A 148 3.99 -8.51 -62.91
C GLY A 148 2.86 -7.84 -62.12
N TYR A 149 1.84 -8.62 -61.79
CA TYR A 149 0.61 -8.22 -61.09
C TYR A 149 0.84 -7.50 -59.74
N GLY A 150 -0.07 -6.60 -59.40
CA GLY A 150 0.03 -5.75 -58.20
C GLY A 150 -0.22 -6.47 -56.87
N GLY A 151 0.31 -5.87 -55.80
CA GLY A 151 0.01 -6.21 -54.40
C GLY A 151 -0.24 -4.94 -53.58
N PRO A 152 -1.14 -4.93 -52.58
CA PRO A 152 -1.46 -3.72 -51.82
C PRO A 152 -0.30 -3.22 -50.96
N GLN A 153 -0.08 -1.90 -50.99
CA GLN A 153 0.92 -1.20 -50.22
C GLN A 153 0.42 -0.97 -48.78
N PRO A 154 1.15 -1.37 -47.71
CA PRO A 154 0.71 -1.14 -46.34
C PRO A 154 0.84 0.36 -45.96
N PRO A 155 -0.08 0.94 -45.16
CA PRO A 155 -0.04 2.38 -44.85
C PRO A 155 1.11 2.74 -43.89
N HIS A 156 1.75 3.88 -44.13
CA HIS A 156 2.71 4.46 -43.20
C HIS A 156 1.99 5.01 -41.96
N GLY A 157 1.98 4.24 -40.87
CA GLY A 157 1.61 4.71 -39.54
C GLY A 157 2.70 5.61 -38.96
N GLN A 158 2.37 6.88 -38.71
CA GLN A 158 3.32 7.90 -38.26
C GLN A 158 3.08 8.25 -36.77
N HIS A 159 4.18 8.43 -36.03
CA HIS A 159 4.28 8.99 -34.66
C HIS A 159 3.97 8.09 -33.45
N GLY A 160 5.05 7.79 -32.71
CA GLY A 160 5.04 7.39 -31.30
C GLY A 160 6.45 7.56 -30.75
N HIS A 161 6.72 8.62 -29.99
CA HIS A 161 8.07 8.96 -29.52
C HIS A 161 8.62 7.89 -28.56
N PRO A 162 9.83 7.33 -28.81
CA PRO A 162 10.51 6.50 -27.82
C PRO A 162 10.99 7.39 -26.66
N GLY A 163 10.36 7.25 -25.49
CA GLY A 163 10.86 7.86 -24.26
C GLY A 163 12.26 7.32 -23.92
N TRP A 164 13.21 8.22 -23.69
CA TRP A 164 14.56 7.87 -23.28
C TRP A 164 14.56 7.20 -21.89
N GLY A 165 14.77 5.89 -21.84
CA GLY A 165 14.94 5.16 -20.58
C GLY A 165 14.69 3.65 -20.68
N GLY A 166 15.74 2.87 -20.96
CA GLY A 166 15.70 1.39 -20.88
C GLY A 166 16.02 0.65 -22.18
N GLY A 167 17.19 0.90 -22.77
CA GLY A 167 17.60 0.39 -24.09
C GLY A 167 18.88 -0.44 -24.13
N TRP A 168 19.26 -1.12 -23.04
CA TRP A 168 20.43 -2.01 -23.01
C TRP A 168 20.01 -3.41 -22.51
N GLY A 169 19.65 -4.30 -23.44
CA GLY A 169 19.26 -5.68 -23.12
C GLY A 169 18.26 -6.37 -24.06
N ALA A 170 17.64 -5.64 -25.00
CA ALA A 170 16.58 -6.16 -25.88
C ALA A 170 17.05 -7.17 -26.98
N GLY A 171 18.26 -7.72 -26.87
CA GLY A 171 18.84 -8.68 -27.83
C GLY A 171 19.10 -10.09 -27.27
N LEU A 172 18.94 -10.32 -25.96
CA LEU A 172 19.31 -11.58 -25.31
C LEU A 172 18.24 -12.04 -24.32
N GLY A 173 17.25 -12.79 -24.81
CA GLY A 173 16.51 -13.81 -24.04
C GLY A 173 15.83 -13.39 -22.72
N GLY A 174 15.63 -12.10 -22.47
CA GLY A 174 14.94 -11.63 -21.26
C GLY A 174 13.49 -12.14 -21.22
N PRO A 175 12.95 -12.51 -20.04
CA PRO A 175 11.55 -12.91 -19.92
C PRO A 175 10.64 -11.76 -20.42
N PRO A 176 9.49 -12.09 -21.06
CA PRO A 176 8.66 -11.10 -21.72
C PRO A 176 8.25 -9.96 -20.76
N PRO A 177 8.10 -8.72 -21.25
CA PRO A 177 7.71 -7.59 -20.41
C PRO A 177 6.42 -7.92 -19.65
N ALA A 178 6.51 -8.04 -18.33
CA ALA A 178 5.36 -8.30 -17.48
C ALA A 178 4.30 -7.21 -17.74
N ALA A 179 3.05 -7.62 -17.93
CA ALA A 179 1.96 -6.70 -18.18
C ALA A 179 1.92 -5.60 -17.10
N LYS A 180 1.70 -4.36 -17.54
CA LYS A 180 1.50 -3.18 -16.69
C LYS A 180 0.11 -2.61 -16.93
N PRO A 181 -0.98 -3.21 -16.36
CA PRO A 181 -2.32 -2.63 -16.49
C PRO A 181 -2.44 -1.26 -15.82
N GLY A 182 -1.60 -1.01 -14.80
CA GLY A 182 -1.44 0.29 -14.15
C GLY A 182 0.03 0.68 -14.01
N VAL A 183 0.32 1.50 -13.01
CA VAL A 183 1.64 2.15 -12.82
C VAL A 183 2.84 1.23 -12.53
N ILE A 184 2.64 -0.08 -12.31
CA ILE A 184 3.62 -1.00 -11.73
C ILE A 184 3.59 -2.38 -12.43
N PRO A 185 4.73 -3.06 -12.64
CA PRO A 185 4.77 -4.40 -13.21
C PRO A 185 4.20 -5.46 -12.26
N LEU A 186 3.46 -6.44 -12.81
CA LEU A 186 2.88 -7.55 -12.05
C LEU A 186 3.92 -8.63 -11.69
N ARG A 187 4.96 -8.24 -10.95
CA ARG A 187 6.04 -9.11 -10.47
C ARG A 187 6.51 -8.68 -9.07
N PRO A 188 7.30 -9.50 -8.34
CA PRO A 188 7.97 -9.07 -7.11
C PRO A 188 8.85 -7.84 -7.35
N LEU A 189 8.63 -6.75 -6.59
CA LEU A 189 9.15 -5.42 -6.91
C LEU A 189 10.56 -5.16 -6.36
N GLY A 190 11.37 -4.39 -7.08
CA GLY A 190 12.60 -3.77 -6.56
C GLY A 190 12.32 -2.60 -5.61
N VAL A 191 13.33 -2.15 -4.86
CA VAL A 191 13.21 -0.93 -4.02
C VAL A 191 12.94 0.30 -4.88
N GLY A 192 13.68 0.43 -5.99
CA GLY A 192 13.47 1.50 -6.97
C GLY A 192 12.09 1.43 -7.62
N GLU A 193 11.57 0.25 -7.93
CA GLU A 193 10.22 0.08 -8.51
C GLU A 193 9.09 0.45 -7.52
N ILE A 194 9.31 0.28 -6.21
CA ILE A 194 8.37 0.72 -5.16
C ILE A 194 8.37 2.25 -5.04
N LEU A 195 9.54 2.88 -5.04
CA LEU A 195 9.67 4.35 -4.95
C LEU A 195 9.17 5.03 -6.23
N ASP A 196 9.59 4.56 -7.41
CA ASP A 196 9.11 5.05 -8.70
C ASP A 196 7.61 4.78 -8.88
N GLY A 197 7.10 3.62 -8.45
CA GLY A 197 5.67 3.32 -8.44
C GLY A 197 4.87 4.30 -7.58
N ALA A 198 5.37 4.71 -6.42
CA ALA A 198 4.72 5.71 -5.56
C ALA A 198 4.71 7.11 -6.21
N VAL A 199 5.85 7.55 -6.76
CA VAL A 199 5.97 8.85 -7.45
C VAL A 199 5.16 8.87 -8.75
N SER A 200 5.15 7.78 -9.51
CA SER A 200 4.35 7.59 -10.73
C SER A 200 2.85 7.59 -10.43
N THR A 201 2.43 6.99 -9.31
CA THR A 201 1.04 7.10 -8.80
C THR A 201 0.69 8.56 -8.53
N MET A 202 1.54 9.27 -7.77
CA MET A 202 1.34 10.68 -7.43
C MET A 202 1.28 11.57 -8.67
N ARG A 203 2.15 11.35 -9.67
CA ARG A 203 2.18 12.14 -10.91
C ARG A 203 0.99 11.85 -11.83
N THR A 204 0.63 10.58 -12.00
CA THR A 204 -0.47 10.16 -12.90
C THR A 204 -1.83 10.62 -12.36
N TYR A 205 -2.03 10.50 -11.03
CA TYR A 205 -3.30 10.81 -10.38
C TYR A 205 -3.25 12.13 -9.57
N TRP A 206 -2.38 13.07 -9.97
CA TRP A 206 -2.01 14.25 -9.18
C TRP A 206 -3.20 15.07 -8.68
N ARG A 207 -4.25 15.25 -9.51
CA ARG A 207 -5.44 16.04 -9.17
C ARG A 207 -6.16 15.49 -7.94
N THR A 208 -6.32 14.16 -7.88
CA THR A 208 -6.98 13.48 -6.75
C THR A 208 -6.03 13.33 -5.57
N VAL A 209 -4.78 12.92 -5.81
CA VAL A 209 -3.77 12.67 -4.77
C VAL A 209 -3.39 13.95 -4.03
N LEU A 210 -3.05 15.01 -4.75
CA LEU A 210 -2.70 16.30 -4.16
C LEU A 210 -3.93 17.03 -3.62
N GLY A 211 -5.11 16.85 -4.24
CA GLY A 211 -6.38 17.36 -3.71
C GLY A 211 -6.70 16.80 -2.31
N ILE A 212 -6.61 15.47 -2.14
CA ILE A 212 -6.75 14.81 -0.83
C ILE A 212 -5.73 15.36 0.16
N SER A 213 -4.45 15.36 -0.23
CA SER A 213 -3.35 15.71 0.68
C SER A 213 -3.43 17.18 1.12
N LEU A 214 -3.75 18.08 0.20
CA LEU A 214 -3.98 19.51 0.49
C LEU A 214 -5.19 19.71 1.40
N THR A 215 -6.35 19.09 1.11
CA THR A 215 -7.54 19.25 1.96
C THR A 215 -7.29 18.75 3.38
N VAL A 216 -6.67 17.58 3.53
CA VAL A 216 -6.36 17.03 4.86
C VAL A 216 -5.29 17.85 5.57
N ALA A 217 -4.22 18.27 4.86
CA ALA A 217 -3.16 19.08 5.44
C ALA A 217 -3.68 20.45 5.90
N VAL A 218 -4.45 21.17 5.06
CA VAL A 218 -5.02 22.49 5.43
C VAL A 218 -5.93 22.36 6.65
N VAL A 219 -6.83 21.38 6.68
CA VAL A 219 -7.74 21.19 7.84
C VAL A 219 -6.96 20.82 9.10
N THR A 220 -5.98 19.92 9.00
CA THR A 220 -5.17 19.48 10.15
C THR A 220 -4.32 20.63 10.67
N GLU A 221 -3.58 21.32 9.81
CA GLU A 221 -2.69 22.42 10.20
C GLU A 221 -3.47 23.63 10.70
N THR A 222 -4.63 23.95 10.12
CA THR A 222 -5.50 25.02 10.65
C THR A 222 -5.92 24.71 12.09
N LEU A 223 -6.28 23.46 12.38
CA LEU A 223 -6.63 23.04 13.75
C LEU A 223 -5.41 23.06 14.68
N VAL A 224 -4.21 22.66 14.21
CA VAL A 224 -2.97 22.72 14.99
C VAL A 224 -2.58 24.16 15.31
N VAL A 225 -2.59 25.06 14.33
CA VAL A 225 -2.30 26.50 14.50
C VAL A 225 -3.30 27.18 15.43
N LEU A 226 -4.60 26.88 15.30
CA LEU A 226 -5.62 27.41 16.21
C LEU A 226 -5.46 26.88 17.64
N LEU A 227 -5.12 25.59 17.83
CA LEU A 227 -4.82 25.06 19.16
C LEU A 227 -3.58 25.73 19.76
N GLN A 228 -2.49 25.85 18.99
CA GLN A 228 -1.26 26.50 19.45
C GLN A 228 -1.51 27.96 19.86
N GLY A 229 -2.14 28.75 19.00
CA GLY A 229 -2.36 30.18 19.24
C GLY A 229 -3.51 30.54 20.19
N LEU A 230 -4.52 29.68 20.41
CA LEU A 230 -5.67 29.99 21.28
C LEU A 230 -5.74 29.20 22.59
N VAL A 231 -5.03 28.07 22.69
CA VAL A 231 -5.12 27.17 23.86
C VAL A 231 -3.77 27.01 24.55
N LEU A 232 -2.66 27.14 23.80
CA LEU A 232 -1.34 26.78 24.30
C LEU A 232 -0.41 27.97 24.60
N GLN A 233 -0.65 29.14 24.01
CA GLN A 233 0.05 30.38 24.41
C GLN A 233 -0.11 30.66 25.92
N ASP A 234 -1.31 30.43 26.49
CA ASP A 234 -1.55 30.58 27.93
C ASP A 234 -1.02 29.39 28.77
N ALA A 235 -0.93 28.19 28.19
CA ALA A 235 -0.61 26.95 28.92
C ALA A 235 0.89 26.67 29.05
N VAL A 236 1.73 27.17 28.14
CA VAL A 236 3.19 26.91 28.11
C VAL A 236 3.96 27.94 28.95
N SER A 237 3.43 28.26 30.13
CA SER A 237 4.08 29.15 31.13
C SER A 237 4.91 28.39 32.19
N SER A 238 4.96 27.05 32.14
CA SER A 238 5.60 26.22 33.17
C SER A 238 7.11 26.07 32.98
N SER A 239 7.84 27.13 33.32
CA SER A 239 9.31 27.17 33.42
C SER A 239 9.91 26.13 34.38
N ALA A 240 9.09 25.47 35.21
CA ALA A 240 9.48 24.39 36.12
C ALA A 240 10.13 23.16 35.43
N LEU A 241 9.85 22.88 34.15
CA LEU A 241 10.51 21.76 33.43
C LEU A 241 12.01 21.98 33.20
N GLY A 242 12.49 23.21 33.29
CA GLY A 242 13.93 23.56 33.21
C GLY A 242 14.55 23.94 34.56
N ASP A 243 13.77 23.98 35.64
CA ASP A 243 14.23 24.43 36.95
C ASP A 243 14.56 23.24 37.86
N THR A 244 15.86 22.98 38.04
CA THR A 244 16.39 21.95 38.95
C THR A 244 16.02 22.19 40.42
N SER A 245 15.52 23.38 40.78
CA SER A 245 15.03 23.71 42.12
C SER A 245 13.51 23.59 42.30
N ALA A 246 12.74 23.35 41.23
CA ALA A 246 11.30 23.13 41.31
C ALA A 246 10.98 21.87 42.14
N THR A 247 9.91 21.94 42.92
CA THR A 247 9.43 20.81 43.72
C THR A 247 8.90 19.67 42.85
N THR A 248 8.84 18.46 43.40
CA THR A 248 8.31 17.28 42.69
C THR A 248 6.88 17.49 42.19
N ASP A 249 6.05 18.21 42.95
CA ASP A 249 4.66 18.48 42.57
C ASP A 249 4.59 19.50 41.41
N GLU A 250 5.40 20.57 41.44
CA GLU A 250 5.51 21.54 40.33
C GLU A 250 6.03 20.89 39.04
N GLN A 251 6.99 19.96 39.15
CA GLN A 251 7.48 19.19 38.00
C GLN A 251 6.40 18.24 37.45
N ILE A 252 5.57 17.63 38.32
CA ILE A 252 4.46 16.76 37.92
C ILE A 252 3.35 17.55 37.21
N ASP A 253 2.96 18.71 37.75
CA ASP A 253 1.94 19.56 37.12
C ASP A 253 2.44 20.15 35.80
N ALA A 254 3.69 20.62 35.73
CA ALA A 254 4.29 21.08 34.47
C ALA A 254 4.38 19.96 33.41
N LEU A 255 4.73 18.74 33.82
CA LEU A 255 4.72 17.57 32.93
C LEU A 255 3.29 17.22 32.50
N ARG A 256 2.31 17.27 33.39
CA ARG A 256 0.90 17.02 33.10
C ARG A 256 0.35 18.00 32.07
N ASP A 257 0.60 19.29 32.24
CA ASP A 257 0.13 20.32 31.32
C ASP A 257 0.83 20.22 29.96
N SER A 258 2.12 19.89 29.95
CA SER A 258 2.88 19.52 28.74
C SER A 258 2.30 18.29 28.04
N MET A 259 1.88 17.25 28.78
CA MET A 259 1.24 16.06 28.22
C MET A 259 -0.18 16.32 27.69
N ILE A 260 -0.96 17.19 28.34
CA ILE A 260 -2.31 17.57 27.87
C ILE A 260 -2.22 18.40 26.59
N SER A 261 -1.34 19.41 26.58
CA SER A 261 -1.14 20.30 25.43
C SER A 261 -0.57 19.58 24.21
N SER A 262 0.53 18.84 24.37
CA SER A 262 1.10 18.02 23.30
C SER A 262 0.16 16.88 22.87
N GLY A 263 -0.60 16.30 23.81
CA GLY A 263 -1.63 15.31 23.54
C GLY A 263 -2.76 15.83 22.64
N ALA A 264 -3.22 17.07 22.85
CA ALA A 264 -4.25 17.69 22.01
C ALA A 264 -3.77 17.91 20.56
N ILE A 265 -2.57 18.48 20.37
CA ILE A 265 -1.94 18.60 19.04
C ILE A 265 -1.80 17.22 18.40
N PHE A 266 -1.24 16.27 19.15
CA PHE A 266 -0.99 14.91 18.68
C PHE A 266 -2.28 14.24 18.19
N LEU A 267 -3.41 14.38 18.91
CA LEU A 267 -4.69 13.81 18.51
C LEU A 267 -5.22 14.41 17.20
N VAL A 268 -5.07 15.74 16.99
CA VAL A 268 -5.44 16.38 15.72
C VAL A 268 -4.59 15.85 14.57
N THR A 269 -3.27 15.84 14.73
CA THR A 269 -2.32 15.30 13.74
C THR A 269 -2.57 13.82 13.46
N LEU A 270 -2.95 13.04 14.48
CA LEU A 270 -3.29 11.62 14.35
C LEU A 270 -4.54 11.44 13.49
N VAL A 271 -5.61 12.20 13.74
CA VAL A 271 -6.87 12.15 12.95
C VAL A 271 -6.60 12.56 11.50
N GLY A 272 -5.84 13.63 11.27
CA GLY A 272 -5.40 14.03 9.93
C GLY A 272 -4.64 12.90 9.22
N THR A 273 -3.66 12.32 9.90
CA THR A 273 -2.86 11.20 9.37
C THR A 273 -3.69 9.95 9.07
N VAL A 274 -4.67 9.60 9.92
CA VAL A 274 -5.61 8.49 9.69
C VAL A 274 -6.43 8.74 8.42
N ILE A 275 -6.96 9.96 8.24
CA ILE A 275 -7.78 10.33 7.08
C ILE A 275 -6.94 10.35 5.79
N ALA A 276 -5.75 10.96 5.81
CA ALA A 276 -4.81 10.97 4.69
C ALA A 276 -4.42 9.54 4.28
N THR A 277 -4.01 8.72 5.25
CA THR A 277 -3.66 7.30 5.04
C THR A 277 -4.83 6.54 4.43
N ALA A 278 -6.06 6.75 4.93
CA ALA A 278 -7.23 6.07 4.43
C ALA A 278 -7.52 6.40 2.95
N LEU A 279 -7.59 7.69 2.63
CA LEU A 279 -7.96 8.15 1.29
C LEU A 279 -6.86 7.85 0.26
N LEU A 280 -5.60 8.08 0.61
CA LEU A 280 -4.47 7.79 -0.27
C LEU A 280 -4.31 6.28 -0.49
N THR A 281 -4.54 5.44 0.53
CA THR A 281 -4.52 3.98 0.37
C THR A 281 -5.57 3.51 -0.64
N ALA A 282 -6.79 4.05 -0.58
CA ALA A 282 -7.85 3.73 -1.54
C ALA A 282 -7.49 4.17 -2.97
N VAL A 283 -6.89 5.36 -3.14
CA VAL A 283 -6.41 5.85 -4.43
C VAL A 283 -5.29 4.98 -4.99
N THR A 284 -4.23 4.72 -4.22
CA THR A 284 -3.10 3.89 -4.68
C THR A 284 -3.57 2.49 -5.08
N SER A 285 -4.48 1.87 -4.33
CA SER A 285 -5.00 0.53 -4.68
C SER A 285 -5.74 0.50 -6.02
N ARG A 286 -6.43 1.58 -6.41
CA ARG A 286 -7.12 1.69 -7.72
C ARG A 286 -6.14 2.05 -8.84
N ALA A 287 -5.17 2.92 -8.56
CA ALA A 287 -4.12 3.33 -9.49
C ALA A 287 -3.22 2.17 -9.95
N VAL A 288 -2.89 1.23 -9.04
CA VAL A 288 -2.14 0.01 -9.41
C VAL A 288 -2.95 -0.90 -10.35
N LEU A 289 -4.28 -0.86 -10.28
CA LEU A 289 -5.19 -1.58 -11.18
C LEU A 289 -5.50 -0.81 -12.47
N GLY A 290 -4.85 0.33 -12.73
CA GLY A 290 -5.07 1.16 -13.93
C GLY A 290 -6.43 1.87 -13.98
N LYS A 291 -7.17 1.91 -12.86
CA LYS A 291 -8.51 2.53 -12.82
C LYS A 291 -8.43 4.01 -12.50
N GLU A 292 -9.26 4.81 -13.15
CA GLU A 292 -9.44 6.22 -12.79
C GLU A 292 -10.00 6.36 -11.37
N VAL A 293 -9.65 7.46 -10.69
CA VAL A 293 -10.04 7.70 -9.30
C VAL A 293 -10.51 9.13 -9.09
N ALA A 294 -11.82 9.28 -8.90
CA ALA A 294 -12.43 10.53 -8.45
C ALA A 294 -12.41 10.64 -6.91
N LEU A 295 -12.26 11.87 -6.41
CA LEU A 295 -12.20 12.18 -4.97
C LEU A 295 -13.40 11.63 -4.17
N GLY A 296 -14.62 11.86 -4.67
CA GLY A 296 -15.84 11.41 -4.00
C GLY A 296 -15.97 9.88 -3.91
N GLU A 297 -15.42 9.15 -4.88
CA GLU A 297 -15.38 7.69 -4.83
C GLU A 297 -14.37 7.18 -3.81
N ALA A 298 -13.17 7.76 -3.77
CA ALA A 298 -12.16 7.42 -2.77
C ALA A 298 -12.70 7.65 -1.35
N TRP A 299 -13.42 8.75 -1.10
CA TRP A 299 -14.10 8.99 0.18
C TRP A 299 -15.19 7.96 0.47
N ARG A 300 -16.04 7.63 -0.52
CA ARG A 300 -17.14 6.66 -0.36
C ARG A 300 -16.63 5.25 -0.02
N ASP A 301 -15.51 4.84 -0.60
CA ASP A 301 -14.86 3.56 -0.34
C ASP A 301 -14.13 3.55 1.02
N ALA A 302 -13.46 4.65 1.39
CA ALA A 302 -12.66 4.74 2.61
C ALA A 302 -13.51 4.98 3.88
N ARG A 303 -14.57 5.79 3.82
CA ARG A 303 -15.37 6.21 5.00
C ARG A 303 -15.81 5.07 5.93
N PRO A 304 -16.24 3.87 5.47
CA PRO A 304 -16.68 2.80 6.38
C PRO A 304 -15.52 2.13 7.13
N ARG A 305 -14.27 2.42 6.74
CA ARG A 305 -13.05 1.85 7.29
C ARG A 305 -12.30 2.81 8.21
N ILE A 306 -12.59 4.12 8.16
CA ILE A 306 -11.97 5.12 9.04
C ILE A 306 -12.08 4.74 10.52
N PRO A 307 -13.24 4.33 11.08
CA PRO A 307 -13.32 3.93 12.49
C PRO A 307 -12.47 2.70 12.83
N GLY A 308 -12.38 1.74 11.89
CA GLY A 308 -11.54 0.54 12.05
C GLY A 308 -10.04 0.86 11.97
N LEU A 309 -9.65 1.77 11.08
CA LEU A 309 -8.26 2.25 10.95
C LEU A 309 -7.85 3.10 12.16
N PHE A 310 -8.74 3.98 12.64
CA PHE A 310 -8.54 4.75 13.87
C PHE A 310 -8.39 3.81 15.07
N GLY A 311 -9.27 2.82 15.23
CA GLY A 311 -9.17 1.82 16.29
C GLY A 311 -7.92 0.94 16.20
N LEU A 312 -7.44 0.62 14.98
CA LEU A 312 -6.15 -0.06 14.78
C LEU A 312 -4.99 0.83 15.24
N ILE A 313 -4.93 2.09 14.77
CA ILE A 313 -3.84 3.01 15.10
C ILE A 313 -3.82 3.34 16.59
N LEU A 314 -4.98 3.57 17.21
CA LEU A 314 -5.11 3.75 18.66
C LEU A 314 -4.65 2.50 19.44
N LEU A 315 -4.99 1.30 18.97
CA LEU A 315 -4.50 0.05 19.60
C LEU A 315 -2.98 -0.09 19.48
N LEU A 316 -2.39 0.23 18.32
CA LEU A 316 -0.93 0.21 18.13
C LEU A 316 -0.24 1.24 19.04
N LEU A 317 -0.84 2.42 19.22
CA LEU A 317 -0.34 3.43 20.14
C LEU A 317 -0.42 2.98 21.60
N LEU A 318 -1.55 2.40 22.03
CA LEU A 318 -1.70 1.85 23.39
C LEU A 318 -0.69 0.73 23.66
N ILE A 319 -0.38 -0.10 22.66
CA ILE A 319 0.68 -1.11 22.75
C ILE A 319 2.05 -0.45 22.91
N ALA A 320 2.37 0.59 22.12
CA ALA A 320 3.64 1.30 22.22
C ALA A 320 3.81 2.03 23.57
N VAL A 321 2.77 2.73 24.04
CA VAL A 321 2.75 3.37 25.37
C VAL A 321 2.88 2.33 26.48
N GLY A 322 2.19 1.19 26.40
CA GLY A 322 2.31 0.10 27.37
C GLY A 322 3.73 -0.48 27.43
N ILE A 323 4.40 -0.66 26.28
CA ILE A 323 5.79 -1.14 26.20
C ILE A 323 6.76 -0.10 26.77
N GLY A 324 6.58 1.18 26.45
CA GLY A 324 7.35 2.28 27.04
C GLY A 324 7.20 2.33 28.56
N GLY A 325 5.97 2.29 29.06
CA GLY A 325 5.66 2.27 30.49
C GLY A 325 6.30 1.09 31.21
N VAL A 326 6.15 -0.13 30.69
CA VAL A 326 6.77 -1.34 31.27
C VAL A 326 8.31 -1.26 31.23
N GLY A 327 8.90 -0.68 30.18
CA GLY A 327 10.35 -0.49 30.08
C GLY A 327 10.88 0.48 31.14
N VAL A 328 10.19 1.61 31.36
CA VAL A 328 10.63 2.69 32.26
C VAL A 328 10.29 2.42 33.74
N LEU A 329 9.22 1.66 34.01
CA LEU A 329 8.70 1.38 35.36
C LEU A 329 9.77 0.94 36.39
N PRO A 330 10.72 0.02 36.10
CA PRO A 330 11.75 -0.37 37.07
C PRO A 330 12.66 0.79 37.49
N GLY A 331 12.95 1.73 36.57
CA GLY A 331 13.77 2.90 36.86
C GLY A 331 13.05 3.91 37.75
N ILE A 332 11.75 4.16 37.49
CA ILE A 332 10.90 4.99 38.35
C ILE A 332 10.83 4.41 39.77
N LEU A 333 10.60 3.10 39.90
CA LEU A 333 10.50 2.44 41.20
C LEU A 333 11.80 2.55 42.00
N LEU A 334 12.98 2.45 41.36
CA LEU A 334 14.28 2.64 41.99
C LEU A 334 14.52 4.10 42.41
N ALA A 335 14.14 5.07 41.57
CA ALA A 335 14.27 6.48 41.89
C ALA A 335 13.41 6.86 43.12
N VAL A 336 12.14 6.42 43.14
CA VAL A 336 11.21 6.62 44.27
C VAL A 336 11.68 5.89 45.55
N ALA A 337 12.40 4.77 45.41
CA ALA A 337 13.02 4.06 46.54
C ALA A 337 14.30 4.75 47.09
N GLY A 338 14.63 5.96 46.63
CA GLY A 338 15.78 6.74 47.09
C GLY A 338 17.08 6.50 46.32
N ALA A 339 17.06 5.67 45.27
CA ALA A 339 18.23 5.38 44.43
C ALA A 339 18.15 6.16 43.11
N GLY A 340 18.07 7.49 43.18
CA GLY A 340 17.84 8.41 42.04
C GLY A 340 18.70 8.13 40.80
N ASP A 341 20.02 8.17 40.95
CA ASP A 341 20.96 7.98 39.82
C ASP A 341 20.85 6.59 39.18
N ALA A 342 20.69 5.54 40.00
CA ALA A 342 20.51 4.18 39.53
C ALA A 342 19.13 4.00 38.85
N GLY A 343 18.09 4.62 39.39
CA GLY A 343 16.76 4.64 38.79
C GLY A 343 16.74 5.35 37.44
N ALA A 344 17.41 6.50 37.32
CA ALA A 344 17.59 7.21 36.07
C ALA A 344 18.35 6.35 35.03
N ALA A 345 19.46 5.72 35.42
CA ALA A 345 20.22 4.83 34.53
C ALA A 345 19.38 3.63 34.04
N ILE A 346 18.61 2.99 34.92
CA ILE A 346 17.71 1.89 34.57
C ILE A 346 16.54 2.37 33.72
N ALA A 347 15.98 3.56 33.96
CA ALA A 347 14.95 4.16 33.13
C ALA A 347 15.44 4.40 31.69
N VAL A 348 16.65 4.95 31.52
CA VAL A 348 17.27 5.15 30.19
C VAL A 348 17.46 3.82 29.46
N LEU A 349 17.99 2.79 30.12
CA LEU A 349 18.10 1.44 29.54
C LEU A 349 16.72 0.86 29.17
N GLY A 350 15.71 1.12 30.01
CA GLY A 350 14.31 0.80 29.78
C GLY A 350 13.73 1.45 28.52
N VAL A 351 13.96 2.75 28.32
CA VAL A 351 13.57 3.49 27.11
C VAL A 351 14.24 2.88 25.87
N LEU A 352 15.54 2.60 25.93
CA LEU A 352 16.28 2.02 24.80
C LEU A 352 15.76 0.62 24.43
N ALA A 353 15.51 -0.24 25.43
CA ALA A 353 14.92 -1.56 25.20
C ALA A 353 13.49 -1.46 24.64
N ALA A 354 12.65 -0.60 25.21
CA ALA A 354 11.30 -0.34 24.71
C ALA A 354 11.31 0.18 23.27
N PHE A 355 12.21 1.11 22.93
CA PHE A 355 12.35 1.66 21.58
C PHE A 355 12.67 0.56 20.55
N VAL A 356 13.61 -0.34 20.85
CA VAL A 356 13.95 -1.48 19.97
C VAL A 356 12.72 -2.38 19.74
N VAL A 357 11.94 -2.68 20.79
CA VAL A 357 10.72 -3.49 20.68
C VAL A 357 9.62 -2.76 19.89
N ILE A 358 9.45 -1.45 20.10
CA ILE A 358 8.48 -0.61 19.38
C ILE A 358 8.83 -0.54 17.89
N VAL A 359 10.09 -0.31 17.52
CA VAL A 359 10.56 -0.32 16.12
C VAL A 359 10.33 -1.70 15.48
N TRP A 360 10.64 -2.78 16.20
CA TRP A 360 10.41 -4.15 15.73
C TRP A 360 8.93 -4.45 15.46
N LEU A 361 8.04 -4.04 16.38
CA LEU A 361 6.59 -4.16 16.22
C LEU A 361 6.05 -3.27 15.10
N PHE A 362 6.51 -2.02 15.01
CA PHE A 362 6.10 -1.07 13.97
C PHE A 362 6.34 -1.63 12.58
N VAL A 363 7.55 -2.15 12.30
CA VAL A 363 7.86 -2.81 11.02
C VAL A 363 7.01 -4.06 10.81
N ARG A 364 6.78 -4.86 11.87
CA ARG A 364 5.98 -6.10 11.79
C ARG A 364 4.48 -5.85 11.57
N LEU A 365 3.99 -4.65 11.92
CA LEU A 365 2.57 -4.26 11.90
C LEU A 365 2.27 -3.13 10.89
N SER A 366 3.25 -2.59 10.17
CA SER A 366 3.06 -1.49 9.20
C SER A 366 2.10 -1.86 8.06
N LEU A 367 2.03 -3.14 7.70
CA LEU A 367 1.13 -3.66 6.69
C LEU A 367 -0.30 -3.94 7.22
N ALA A 368 -0.59 -3.68 8.50
CA ALA A 368 -1.92 -3.88 9.08
C ALA A 368 -2.94 -2.86 8.55
N SER A 369 -2.53 -1.62 8.31
CA SER A 369 -3.39 -0.57 7.73
C SER A 369 -3.89 -0.93 6.32
N PRO A 370 -3.03 -1.24 5.33
CA PRO A 370 -3.50 -1.70 4.02
C PRO A 370 -4.24 -3.04 4.09
N ALA A 371 -3.90 -3.98 4.99
CA ALA A 371 -4.66 -5.21 5.17
C ALA A 371 -6.11 -4.94 5.65
N LEU A 372 -6.29 -4.07 6.65
CA LEU A 372 -7.62 -3.68 7.17
C LEU A 372 -8.48 -3.03 6.10
N MET A 373 -7.87 -2.15 5.29
CA MET A 373 -8.57 -1.39 4.25
C MET A 373 -8.89 -2.23 3.01
N LEU A 374 -7.90 -2.94 2.47
CA LEU A 374 -8.00 -3.61 1.18
C LEU A 374 -8.61 -5.01 1.28
N GLU A 375 -8.28 -5.78 2.31
CA GLU A 375 -8.92 -7.09 2.57
C GLU A 375 -10.22 -6.97 3.39
N LYS A 376 -10.63 -5.74 3.74
CA LYS A 376 -11.87 -5.44 4.48
C LYS A 376 -11.97 -6.18 5.83
N GLN A 377 -10.84 -6.56 6.41
CA GLN A 377 -10.74 -7.33 7.65
C GLN A 377 -10.96 -6.49 8.92
N GLY A 378 -11.28 -7.17 10.02
CA GLY A 378 -11.24 -6.56 11.37
C GLY A 378 -9.82 -6.49 11.94
N ILE A 379 -9.60 -5.57 12.88
CA ILE A 379 -8.30 -5.19 13.47
C ILE A 379 -7.40 -6.41 13.78
N ARG A 380 -7.88 -7.38 14.57
CA ARG A 380 -7.11 -8.59 14.94
C ARG A 380 -6.66 -9.43 13.74
N LYS A 381 -7.53 -9.59 12.73
CA LYS A 381 -7.19 -10.32 11.50
C LYS A 381 -6.14 -9.55 10.69
N ALA A 382 -6.30 -8.24 10.53
CA ALA A 382 -5.36 -7.37 9.83
C ALA A 382 -3.96 -7.34 10.48
N MET A 383 -3.87 -7.30 11.81
CA MET A 383 -2.59 -7.41 12.53
C MET A 383 -1.93 -8.78 12.30
N SER A 384 -2.68 -9.89 12.47
CA SER A 384 -2.16 -11.24 12.20
C SER A 384 -1.67 -11.37 10.75
N ARG A 385 -2.43 -10.81 9.80
CA ARG A 385 -2.10 -10.76 8.37
C ARG A 385 -0.79 -10.04 8.12
N SER A 386 -0.61 -8.84 8.66
CA SER A 386 0.65 -8.08 8.60
C SER A 386 1.81 -8.92 9.12
N THR A 387 1.67 -9.54 10.30
CA THR A 387 2.76 -10.33 10.88
C THR A 387 3.18 -11.53 10.01
N LYS A 388 2.24 -12.14 9.27
CA LYS A 388 2.53 -13.23 8.32
C LYS A 388 3.24 -12.70 7.07
N LEU A 389 2.77 -11.60 6.50
CA LEU A 389 3.35 -10.99 5.31
C LEU A 389 4.80 -10.49 5.53
N VAL A 390 5.06 -9.85 6.68
CA VAL A 390 6.40 -9.32 7.04
C VAL A 390 7.34 -10.40 7.60
N SER A 391 6.82 -11.57 7.99
CA SER A 391 7.66 -12.68 8.47
C SER A 391 8.68 -13.08 7.38
N GLY A 392 9.95 -13.23 7.76
CA GLY A 392 11.05 -13.55 6.83
C GLY A 392 11.45 -12.44 5.82
N SER A 393 10.78 -11.28 5.83
CA SER A 393 11.14 -10.12 4.97
C SER A 393 11.37 -8.83 5.76
N TRP A 394 11.37 -8.91 7.11
CA TRP A 394 11.45 -7.80 8.05
C TRP A 394 12.52 -6.75 7.69
N TRP A 395 13.77 -7.14 7.43
CA TRP A 395 14.86 -6.21 7.08
C TRP A 395 14.60 -5.41 5.80
N ARG A 396 13.96 -6.02 4.79
CA ARG A 396 13.57 -5.37 3.55
C ARG A 396 12.42 -4.39 3.78
N VAL A 397 11.41 -4.79 4.56
CA VAL A 397 10.25 -3.94 4.90
C VAL A 397 10.68 -2.76 5.79
N PHE A 398 11.63 -2.97 6.71
CA PHE A 398 12.28 -1.92 7.49
C PHE A 398 13.07 -0.97 6.59
N GLY A 399 14.02 -1.49 5.80
CA GLY A 399 14.91 -0.67 4.96
C GLY A 399 14.18 0.18 3.93
N ILE A 400 13.11 -0.34 3.30
CA ILE A 400 12.31 0.42 2.32
C ILE A 400 11.47 1.50 3.02
N GLN A 401 10.85 1.20 4.18
CA GLN A 401 10.13 2.22 4.94
C GLN A 401 11.07 3.30 5.49
N LEU A 402 12.24 2.91 6.01
CA LEU A 402 13.26 3.84 6.51
C LEU A 402 13.76 4.75 5.38
N LEU A 403 14.07 4.19 4.21
CA LEU A 403 14.49 4.97 3.04
C LEU A 403 13.39 5.94 2.58
N ALA A 404 12.14 5.48 2.49
CA ALA A 404 11.01 6.33 2.13
C ALA A 404 10.74 7.42 3.18
N ALA A 405 10.88 7.11 4.47
CA ALA A 405 10.77 8.07 5.56
C ALA A 405 11.89 9.12 5.50
N ILE A 406 13.14 8.72 5.26
CA ILE A 406 14.27 9.65 5.09
C ILE A 406 14.02 10.58 3.89
N ILE A 407 13.64 10.03 2.73
CA ILE A 407 13.35 10.82 1.52
C ILE A 407 12.20 11.80 1.80
N ALA A 408 11.09 11.34 2.40
CA ALA A 408 9.96 12.19 2.73
C ALA A 408 10.34 13.30 3.73
N ASN A 409 11.09 12.98 4.80
CA ASN A 409 11.51 13.98 5.78
C ASN A 409 12.51 15.00 5.20
N VAL A 410 13.44 14.58 4.32
CA VAL A 410 14.35 15.50 3.64
C VAL A 410 13.58 16.45 2.71
N ILE A 411 12.64 15.93 1.91
CA ILE A 411 11.77 16.77 1.07
C ILE A 411 10.93 17.73 1.92
N SER A 412 10.36 17.25 3.03
CA SER A 412 9.61 18.08 3.96
C SER A 412 10.48 19.18 4.57
N ALA A 413 11.68 18.87 5.04
CA ALA A 413 12.60 19.83 5.64
C ALA A 413 13.02 20.93 4.64
N ILE A 414 13.32 20.56 3.38
CA ILE A 414 13.62 21.52 2.30
C ILE A 414 12.48 22.52 2.08
N VAL A 415 11.22 22.09 2.27
CA VAL A 415 10.04 22.95 2.15
C VAL A 415 9.76 23.73 3.43
N VAL A 416 9.73 23.08 4.59
CA VAL A 416 9.26 23.66 5.86
C VAL A 416 10.28 24.61 6.49
N VAL A 417 11.58 24.29 6.44
CA VAL A 417 12.62 25.09 7.12
C VAL A 417 12.68 26.53 6.59
N PRO A 418 12.63 26.82 5.28
CA PRO A 418 12.55 28.19 4.78
C PRO A 418 11.35 28.97 5.31
N PHE A 419 10.17 28.34 5.44
CA PHE A 419 8.97 28.98 5.99
C PHE A 419 9.12 29.22 7.50
N ALA A 420 9.68 28.28 8.26
CA ALA A 420 9.97 28.49 9.68
C ALA A 420 10.96 29.66 9.91
N VAL A 421 12.01 29.76 9.09
CA VAL A 421 12.98 30.86 9.13
C VAL A 421 12.34 32.20 8.76
N VAL A 422 11.52 32.25 7.70
CA VAL A 422 10.79 33.47 7.32
C VAL A 422 9.77 33.85 8.40
N GLY A 423 9.08 32.90 9.01
CA GLY A 423 8.17 33.12 10.13
C GLY A 423 8.87 33.71 11.35
N ALA A 424 10.06 33.19 11.70
CA ALA A 424 10.86 33.71 12.81
C ALA A 424 11.43 35.11 12.52
N LEU A 425 11.80 35.40 11.26
CA LEU A 425 12.28 36.73 10.85
C LEU A 425 11.16 37.77 10.73
N ALA A 426 9.93 37.35 10.42
CA ALA A 426 8.77 38.22 10.26
C ALA A 426 7.95 38.43 11.55
N GLY A 427 8.22 37.63 12.60
CA GLY A 427 7.62 37.81 13.92
C GLY A 427 8.08 39.08 14.63
N ASP A 428 7.35 39.47 15.67
CA ASP A 428 7.68 40.64 16.48
C ASP A 428 9.03 40.42 17.20
N GLY A 429 9.93 41.42 17.13
CA GLY A 429 11.33 41.27 17.57
C GLY A 429 12.22 40.44 16.63
N GLY A 430 11.69 39.93 15.52
CA GLY A 430 12.40 39.12 14.52
C GLY A 430 13.08 37.89 15.13
N PHE A 431 14.23 37.51 14.57
CA PHE A 431 14.97 36.32 15.04
C PHE A 431 15.42 36.43 16.52
N HIS A 432 15.65 37.64 17.03
CA HIS A 432 16.01 37.84 18.44
C HIS A 432 14.81 37.52 19.34
N GLY A 433 13.65 38.09 19.03
CA GLY A 433 12.38 37.81 19.73
C GLY A 433 12.02 36.32 19.68
N PHE A 434 12.22 35.64 18.55
CA PHE A 434 11.99 34.20 18.43
C PHE A 434 12.93 33.34 19.31
N VAL A 435 14.18 33.75 19.52
CA VAL A 435 15.11 33.04 20.39
C VAL A 435 14.82 33.31 21.87
N GLU A 436 14.39 34.53 22.20
CA GLU A 436 14.05 34.94 23.58
C GLU A 436 12.66 34.48 24.04
N SER A 437 11.70 34.24 23.14
CA SER A 437 10.31 33.96 23.51
C SER A 437 10.10 32.61 24.20
N GLY A 438 11.12 31.74 24.24
CA GLY A 438 11.17 30.55 25.09
C GLY A 438 10.12 29.46 24.82
N GLY A 439 9.25 29.65 23.82
CA GLY A 439 8.08 28.81 23.57
C GLY A 439 6.84 29.59 23.14
N ASP A 440 6.76 30.90 23.40
CA ASP A 440 5.69 31.73 22.83
C ASP A 440 5.93 31.94 21.32
N LEU A 441 5.04 31.37 20.52
CA LEU A 441 5.07 31.42 19.07
C LEU A 441 4.00 32.40 18.59
N GLY A 442 4.42 33.61 18.24
CA GLY A 442 3.52 34.64 17.72
C GLY A 442 2.76 34.19 16.46
N TRP A 443 1.55 34.71 16.28
CA TRP A 443 0.65 34.35 15.17
C TRP A 443 1.30 34.44 13.78
N THR A 444 2.17 35.42 13.55
CA THR A 444 2.94 35.55 12.30
C THR A 444 3.84 34.34 12.03
N TYR A 445 4.53 33.84 13.06
CA TYR A 445 5.32 32.61 12.95
C TYR A 445 4.40 31.43 12.62
N LEU A 446 3.36 31.20 13.44
CA LEU A 446 2.46 30.05 13.32
C LEU A 446 1.80 29.95 11.94
N VAL A 447 1.33 31.08 11.39
CA VAL A 447 0.70 31.11 10.06
C VAL A 447 1.72 30.82 8.96
N ILE A 448 2.91 31.43 9.00
CA ILE A 448 3.92 31.23 7.96
C ILE A 448 4.50 29.80 8.03
N SER A 449 4.85 29.31 9.22
CA SER A 449 5.30 27.93 9.40
C SER A 449 4.23 26.92 9.00
N GLY A 450 2.96 27.19 9.32
CA GLY A 450 1.82 26.36 8.94
C GLY A 450 1.63 26.24 7.43
N VAL A 451 1.82 27.32 6.66
CA VAL A 451 1.84 27.24 5.19
C VAL A 451 2.96 26.30 4.70
N GLY A 452 4.15 26.38 5.32
CA GLY A 452 5.25 25.44 5.07
C GLY A 452 4.85 23.99 5.37
N SER A 453 4.28 23.72 6.55
CA SER A 453 3.79 22.40 6.98
C SER A 453 2.74 21.83 6.02
N VAL A 454 1.81 22.66 5.53
CA VAL A 454 0.80 22.24 4.55
C VAL A 454 1.45 21.77 3.25
N ILE A 455 2.41 22.54 2.71
CA ILE A 455 3.09 22.19 1.45
C ILE A 455 3.96 20.93 1.66
N GLY A 456 4.67 20.81 2.78
CA GLY A 456 5.44 19.61 3.14
C GLY A 456 4.54 18.36 3.26
N SER A 457 3.41 18.48 3.95
CA SER A 457 2.42 17.41 4.12
C SER A 457 1.78 16.99 2.79
N MET A 458 1.47 17.96 1.93
CA MET A 458 0.90 17.75 0.59
C MET A 458 1.78 16.85 -0.30
N ILE A 459 3.10 16.91 -0.13
CA ILE A 459 4.07 16.09 -0.87
C ILE A 459 4.39 14.77 -0.16
N THR A 460 4.46 14.76 1.17
CA THR A 460 4.90 13.59 1.95
C THR A 460 3.83 12.54 2.20
N PHE A 461 2.55 12.92 2.38
CA PHE A 461 1.47 11.95 2.58
C PHE A 461 1.33 10.98 1.40
N PRO A 462 1.33 11.42 0.11
CA PRO A 462 1.28 10.51 -1.03
C PRO A 462 2.43 9.50 -1.10
N ILE A 463 3.65 9.95 -0.78
CA ILE A 463 4.86 9.11 -0.86
C ILE A 463 4.81 8.01 0.19
N THR A 464 4.51 8.36 1.44
CA THR A 464 4.47 7.41 2.57
C THR A 464 3.32 6.41 2.45
N ALA A 465 2.10 6.88 2.10
CA ALA A 465 0.97 6.01 1.84
C ALA A 465 1.22 5.10 0.62
N GLY A 466 1.73 5.67 -0.48
CA GLY A 466 2.08 4.96 -1.70
C GLY A 466 3.06 3.81 -1.42
N VAL A 467 4.22 4.11 -0.85
CA VAL A 467 5.24 3.08 -0.52
C VAL A 467 4.68 1.98 0.38
N THR A 468 3.84 2.32 1.37
CA THR A 468 3.24 1.35 2.29
C THR A 468 2.28 0.40 1.57
N VAL A 469 1.44 0.91 0.65
CA VAL A 469 0.53 0.09 -0.17
C VAL A 469 1.30 -0.76 -1.19
N LEU A 470 2.38 -0.24 -1.75
CA LEU A 470 3.19 -0.99 -2.71
C LEU A 470 4.03 -2.08 -2.06
N LEU A 471 4.53 -1.84 -0.85
CA LEU A 471 5.10 -2.89 0.01
C LEU A 471 4.07 -3.98 0.34
N TYR A 472 2.83 -3.59 0.64
CA TYR A 472 1.75 -4.54 0.87
C TYR A 472 1.50 -5.45 -0.34
N ILE A 473 1.40 -4.86 -1.53
CA ILE A 473 1.18 -5.60 -2.78
C ILE A 473 2.40 -6.48 -3.12
N ASP A 474 3.63 -5.97 -2.98
CA ASP A 474 4.87 -6.74 -3.17
C ASP A 474 4.95 -7.97 -2.24
N GLN A 475 4.66 -7.80 -0.95
CA GLN A 475 4.65 -8.93 -0.02
C GLN A 475 3.54 -9.92 -0.34
N ARG A 476 2.38 -9.46 -0.80
CA ARG A 476 1.29 -10.34 -1.23
C ARG A 476 1.67 -11.16 -2.47
N ILE A 477 2.26 -10.54 -3.50
CA ILE A 477 2.78 -11.26 -4.68
C ILE A 477 3.79 -12.32 -4.23
N ARG A 478 4.79 -11.95 -3.41
CA ARG A 478 5.85 -12.86 -2.93
C ARG A 478 5.38 -13.99 -2.03
N ARG A 479 4.28 -13.83 -1.29
CA ARG A 479 3.80 -14.79 -0.28
C ARG A 479 2.59 -15.62 -0.70
N GLU A 480 1.81 -15.16 -1.67
CA GLU A 480 0.59 -15.83 -2.15
C GLU A 480 0.64 -16.24 -3.62
N ALA A 481 1.74 -15.99 -4.32
CA ALA A 481 1.90 -16.32 -5.74
C ALA A 481 0.77 -15.71 -6.62
N LEU A 482 0.39 -14.46 -6.30
CA LEU A 482 -0.61 -13.66 -7.02
C LEU A 482 -0.21 -13.46 -8.50
N ASP A 483 1.09 -13.53 -8.79
CA ASP A 483 1.65 -13.55 -10.15
C ASP A 483 1.18 -14.74 -10.98
N LEU A 484 0.90 -15.91 -10.39
CA LEU A 484 0.37 -17.07 -11.11
C LEU A 484 -1.10 -16.88 -11.52
N ASP A 485 -1.92 -16.33 -10.63
CA ASP A 485 -3.32 -16.02 -10.94
C ASP A 485 -3.43 -14.84 -11.92
N LEU A 486 -2.53 -13.85 -11.83
CA LEU A 486 -2.43 -12.76 -12.80
C LEU A 486 -1.88 -13.22 -14.16
N ALA A 487 -0.90 -14.14 -14.20
CA ALA A 487 -0.42 -14.74 -15.45
C ALA A 487 -1.51 -15.59 -16.13
N ARG A 488 -2.32 -16.30 -15.34
CA ARG A 488 -3.52 -17.02 -15.81
C ARG A 488 -4.58 -16.05 -16.34
N ALA A 489 -4.86 -14.95 -15.64
CA ALA A 489 -5.81 -13.93 -16.08
C ALA A 489 -5.34 -13.13 -17.31
N ALA A 490 -4.02 -12.96 -17.48
CA ALA A 490 -3.40 -12.30 -18.63
C ALA A 490 -3.14 -13.25 -19.82
N GLY A 491 -3.55 -14.52 -19.75
CA GLY A 491 -3.47 -15.47 -20.87
C GLY A 491 -2.04 -15.90 -21.25
N VAL A 492 -1.09 -15.86 -20.33
CA VAL A 492 0.31 -16.22 -20.63
C VAL A 492 0.40 -17.71 -20.98
N PRO A 493 1.01 -18.09 -22.13
CA PRO A 493 1.16 -19.50 -22.52
C PRO A 493 1.87 -20.32 -21.44
N GLY A 494 1.25 -21.42 -21.03
CA GLY A 494 1.72 -22.29 -19.94
C GLY A 494 0.97 -22.16 -18.61
N TYR A 495 0.12 -21.14 -18.42
CA TYR A 495 -0.71 -20.96 -17.20
C TYR A 495 -2.22 -21.07 -17.41
N ALA A 496 -2.67 -21.23 -18.66
CA ALA A 496 -4.06 -21.54 -18.98
C ALA A 496 -4.47 -22.90 -18.37
N ALA A 497 -5.75 -23.02 -17.97
CA ALA A 497 -6.30 -24.32 -17.59
C ALA A 497 -6.21 -25.30 -18.78
N PRO A 498 -6.00 -26.61 -18.55
CA PRO A 498 -6.10 -27.58 -19.62
C PRO A 498 -7.47 -27.43 -20.30
N ALA A 499 -7.47 -27.28 -21.62
CA ALA A 499 -8.73 -27.34 -22.37
C ALA A 499 -9.43 -28.67 -22.05
N PRO A 500 -10.77 -28.70 -21.89
CA PRO A 500 -11.50 -29.95 -21.78
C PRO A 500 -11.13 -30.83 -22.98
N GLY A 501 -10.47 -31.96 -22.71
CA GLY A 501 -10.13 -32.90 -23.77
C GLY A 501 -11.41 -33.36 -24.48
N PRO A 502 -11.35 -33.66 -25.79
CA PRO A 502 -12.52 -34.14 -26.51
C PRO A 502 -13.08 -35.38 -25.81
N THR A 503 -14.33 -35.29 -25.34
CA THR A 503 -15.07 -36.43 -24.76
C THR A 503 -15.16 -37.53 -25.81
N PRO A 504 -14.57 -38.73 -25.57
CA PRO A 504 -14.64 -39.80 -26.54
C PRO A 504 -16.05 -40.42 -26.55
N GLY A 505 -16.72 -40.39 -27.70
CA GLY A 505 -17.87 -41.23 -27.99
C GLY A 505 -19.24 -40.56 -27.85
N SER A 506 -19.81 -40.18 -29.00
CA SER A 506 -21.24 -40.20 -29.32
C SER A 506 -21.39 -40.42 -30.82
#